data_AF-A0A920FFH2-F1
#
_entry.id   AF-A0A920FFH2-F1
#
_cell.length_a   1.000
_cell.length_b   1.000
_cell.length_c   1.000
_cell.angle_alpha   90.00
_cell.angle_beta   90.00
_cell.angle_gamma   90.00
#
_symmetry.space_group_name_H-M   'P 1'
#
loop_
_entity.id
_entity.type
_entity.pdbx_description
1 polymer ?
#
loop_
_entity_poly.entity_id
_entity_poly.type
_entity_poly.pdbx_seq_one_letter_code
_entity_poly.pdbx_strand_id
1 'polypeptide(L)'
;MGNNNEQDNYRNEIYSKSVRAGKRTYFFDVKATRSGDHYLTITESKKKFDQDGNFHFEKHKIFLYKEDFDKFKDGLSEVVDKINTLNEDFSQENDSAEKSFKDVEFEDLD
;
A
#
# COMPACT_ATOMS: atom_id res chain seq x y z
N MET A 1 -10.09 10.23 30.90
CA MET A 1 -9.11 9.18 31.22
C MET A 1 -8.23 9.01 29.99
N GLY A 2 -6.98 9.47 30.05
CA GLY A 2 -6.08 9.53 28.90
C GLY A 2 -5.54 8.15 28.51
N ASN A 3 -5.33 7.97 27.21
CA ASN A 3 -4.89 6.75 26.51
C ASN A 3 -3.54 6.19 27.03
N ASN A 4 -3.55 5.41 28.11
CA ASN A 4 -2.37 4.64 28.54
C ASN A 4 -1.92 3.59 27.50
N ASN A 5 -2.82 3.17 26.60
CA ASN A 5 -2.53 2.16 25.58
C ASN A 5 -1.56 2.64 24.48
N GLU A 6 -1.47 3.95 24.19
CA GLU A 6 -0.59 4.43 23.09
C GLU A 6 0.88 4.54 23.53
N GLN A 7 1.15 4.87 24.79
CA GLN A 7 2.52 4.94 25.34
C GLN A 7 3.15 3.56 25.50
N ASP A 8 2.40 2.57 25.99
CA ASP A 8 2.90 1.19 26.10
C ASP A 8 3.16 0.55 24.72
N ASN A 9 2.39 0.94 23.70
CA ASN A 9 2.59 0.50 22.32
C ASN A 9 3.90 1.01 21.69
N TYR A 10 4.44 2.13 22.17
CA TYR A 10 5.72 2.68 21.72
C TYR A 10 6.90 2.02 22.43
N ARG A 11 6.73 1.61 23.69
CA ARG A 11 7.79 0.98 24.49
C ARG A 11 8.26 -0.37 23.96
N ASN A 12 7.42 -1.09 23.24
CA ASN A 12 7.73 -2.41 22.70
C ASN A 12 8.04 -2.39 21.19
N GLU A 13 8.23 -1.20 20.61
CA GLU A 13 8.61 -1.04 19.22
C GLU A 13 10.13 -1.21 19.05
N ILE A 14 10.52 -2.21 18.27
CA ILE A 14 11.92 -2.59 18.05
C ILE A 14 12.45 -1.94 16.77
N TYR A 15 11.61 -1.85 15.76
CA TYR A 15 11.95 -1.25 14.48
C TYR A 15 10.67 -0.67 13.86
N SER A 16 10.80 0.46 13.16
CA SER A 16 9.70 1.03 12.38
C SER A 16 10.21 1.52 11.03
N LYS A 17 9.41 1.29 9.98
CA LYS A 17 9.62 1.84 8.64
C LYS A 17 8.35 2.53 8.17
N SER A 18 8.46 3.80 7.79
CA SER A 18 7.36 4.56 7.19
C SER A 18 7.54 4.71 5.68
N VAL A 19 6.46 4.53 4.91
CA VAL A 19 6.40 4.73 3.46
C VAL A 19 5.30 5.73 3.12
N ARG A 20 5.65 6.88 2.55
CA ARG A 20 4.69 7.88 2.07
C ARG A 20 4.28 7.58 0.63
N ALA A 21 2.97 7.56 0.38
CA ALA A 21 2.37 7.33 -0.94
C ALA A 21 1.20 8.30 -1.15
N GLY A 22 1.51 9.54 -1.56
CA GLY A 22 0.52 10.59 -1.75
C GLY A 22 -0.26 10.92 -0.47
N LYS A 23 -1.60 10.68 -0.48
CA LYS A 23 -2.48 10.91 0.67
C LYS A 23 -2.42 9.81 1.73
N ARG A 24 -1.70 8.71 1.47
CA ARG A 24 -1.54 7.57 2.39
C ARG A 24 -0.12 7.52 2.94
N THR A 25 0.01 7.09 4.18
CA THR A 25 1.30 6.71 4.79
C THR A 25 1.15 5.32 5.38
N TYR A 26 2.04 4.42 5.01
CA TYR A 26 2.13 3.07 5.56
C TYR A 26 3.22 3.03 6.63
N PHE A 27 2.92 2.41 7.76
CA PHE A 27 3.86 2.18 8.86
C PHE A 27 4.01 0.67 9.05
N PHE A 28 5.24 0.19 9.03
CA PHE A 28 5.60 -1.20 9.26
C PHE A 28 6.42 -1.28 10.54
N ASP A 29 5.78 -1.69 11.63
CA ASP A 29 6.36 -1.68 12.97
C ASP A 29 6.62 -3.12 13.45
N VAL A 30 7.85 -3.43 13.79
CA VAL A 30 8.24 -4.68 14.46
C VAL A 30 8.12 -4.48 15.96
N LYS A 31 7.32 -5.30 16.61
CA LYS A 31 7.05 -5.20 18.05
C LYS A 31 7.29 -6.54 18.75
N ALA A 32 7.64 -6.49 20.02
CA ALA A 32 7.72 -7.68 20.87
C ALA A 32 6.47 -7.85 21.74
N THR A 33 6.05 -9.10 21.93
CA THR A 33 5.10 -9.51 22.96
C THR A 33 5.80 -9.52 24.33
N ARG A 34 5.03 -9.72 25.40
CA ARG A 34 5.59 -9.92 26.75
C ARG A 34 6.46 -11.19 26.86
N SER A 35 6.26 -12.18 25.99
CA SER A 35 7.08 -13.41 25.92
C SER A 35 8.39 -13.22 25.12
N GLY A 36 8.58 -12.07 24.47
CA GLY A 36 9.74 -11.81 23.61
C GLY A 36 9.55 -12.25 22.16
N ASP A 37 8.37 -12.76 21.79
CA ASP A 37 8.06 -13.09 20.40
C ASP A 37 7.83 -11.81 19.59
N HIS A 38 8.26 -11.82 18.33
CA HIS A 38 8.19 -10.66 17.46
C HIS A 38 6.99 -10.77 16.53
N TYR A 39 6.25 -9.68 16.35
CA TYR A 39 5.13 -9.57 15.43
C TYR A 39 5.20 -8.25 14.64
N LEU A 40 4.53 -8.22 13.49
CA LEU A 40 4.47 -7.05 12.61
C LEU A 40 3.13 -6.34 12.80
N THR A 41 3.16 -5.03 12.97
CA THR A 41 1.99 -4.16 12.83
C THR A 41 2.11 -3.38 11.53
N ILE A 42 1.13 -3.52 10.64
CA ILE A 42 1.03 -2.72 9.43
C ILE A 42 -0.09 -1.71 9.63
N THR A 43 0.22 -0.42 9.62
CA THR A 43 -0.79 0.65 9.73
C THR A 43 -0.81 1.46 8.45
N GLU A 44 -1.96 1.53 7.79
CA GLU A 44 -2.23 2.54 6.79
C GLU A 44 -2.87 3.76 7.46
N SER A 45 -2.34 4.96 7.22
CA SER A 45 -2.96 6.23 7.61
C SER A 45 -3.29 7.04 6.36
N LYS A 46 -4.58 7.25 6.10
CA LYS A 46 -5.08 8.00 4.95
C LYS A 46 -5.61 9.35 5.37
N LYS A 47 -5.10 10.43 4.78
CA LYS A 47 -5.67 11.77 4.94
C LYS A 47 -6.98 11.87 4.15
N LYS A 48 -8.09 12.09 4.84
CA LYS A 48 -9.41 12.39 4.27
C LYS A 48 -9.79 13.84 4.54
N PHE A 49 -10.59 14.39 3.63
CA PHE A 49 -11.19 15.71 3.75
C PHE A 49 -12.71 15.52 3.80
N ASP A 50 -13.37 16.24 4.69
CA ASP A 50 -14.84 16.32 4.71
C ASP A 50 -15.35 17.39 3.73
N GLN A 51 -16.68 17.54 3.65
CA GLN A 51 -17.32 18.51 2.76
C GLN A 51 -17.07 19.96 3.19
N ASP A 52 -16.76 20.18 4.46
CA ASP A 52 -16.47 21.49 5.05
C ASP A 52 -14.98 21.88 4.92
N GLY A 53 -14.16 21.00 4.31
CA GLY A 53 -12.73 21.22 4.09
C GLY A 53 -11.84 20.87 5.28
N ASN A 54 -12.39 20.37 6.39
CA ASN A 54 -11.57 19.85 7.48
C ASN A 54 -10.94 18.52 7.08
N PHE A 55 -9.75 18.25 7.61
CA PHE A 55 -9.07 16.98 7.37
C PHE A 55 -9.02 16.11 8.62
N HIS A 56 -9.12 14.81 8.42
CA HIS A 56 -8.88 13.81 9.45
C HIS A 56 -8.05 12.66 8.86
N PHE A 57 -7.44 11.86 9.74
CA PHE A 57 -6.70 10.67 9.35
C PHE A 57 -7.51 9.42 9.67
N GLU A 58 -7.81 8.64 8.64
CA GLU A 58 -8.38 7.31 8.80
C GLU A 58 -7.23 6.30 8.91
N LYS A 59 -7.23 5.46 9.95
CA LYS A 59 -6.19 4.47 10.18
C LYS A 59 -6.76 3.06 10.04
N HIS A 60 -6.13 2.24 9.21
CA HIS A 60 -6.37 0.79 9.11
C HIS A 60 -5.16 0.08 9.66
N LYS A 61 -5.37 -0.90 10.56
CA LYS A 61 -4.27 -1.59 11.25
C LYS A 61 -4.44 -3.10 11.11
N ILE A 62 -3.36 -3.76 10.75
CA ILE A 62 -3.24 -5.22 10.65
C ILE A 62 -2.15 -5.67 11.62
N PHE A 63 -2.42 -6.75 12.35
CA PHE A 63 -1.43 -7.47 13.14
C PHE A 63 -1.12 -8.77 12.43
N LEU A 64 0.16 -9.04 12.24
CA LEU A 64 0.65 -10.25 11.62
C LEU A 64 1.63 -10.93 12.58
N TYR A 65 1.38 -12.21 12.88
CA TYR A 65 2.20 -13.00 13.78
C TYR A 65 3.13 -13.91 13.01
N LYS A 66 4.18 -14.40 13.69
CA LYS A 66 5.31 -15.11 13.08
C LYS A 66 4.88 -16.33 12.25
N GLU A 67 3.88 -17.06 12.72
CA GLU A 67 3.31 -18.24 12.07
C GLU A 67 2.74 -17.97 10.66
N ASP A 68 2.38 -16.72 10.39
CA ASP A 68 1.73 -16.31 9.14
C ASP A 68 2.66 -15.53 8.20
N PHE A 69 3.89 -15.22 8.62
CA PHE A 69 4.81 -14.35 7.87
C PHE A 69 5.08 -14.83 6.45
N ASP A 70 5.48 -16.09 6.29
CA ASP A 70 5.85 -16.61 4.98
C ASP A 70 4.64 -16.67 4.04
N LYS A 71 3.51 -17.19 4.53
CA LYS A 71 2.25 -17.26 3.75
C LYS A 71 1.76 -15.87 3.32
N PHE A 72 1.80 -14.89 4.23
CA PHE A 72 1.36 -13.54 3.94
C PHE A 72 2.30 -12.86 2.95
N LYS A 73 3.62 -13.00 3.13
CA LYS A 73 4.64 -12.42 2.25
C LYS A 73 4.51 -12.98 0.83
N ASP A 74 4.41 -14.29 0.70
CA ASP A 74 4.35 -14.96 -0.60
C ASP A 74 3.06 -14.59 -1.34
N GLY A 75 1.91 -14.64 -0.65
CA GLY A 75 0.63 -14.23 -1.24
C GLY A 75 0.58 -12.75 -1.63
N LEU A 76 1.20 -11.87 -0.83
CA LEU A 76 1.31 -10.45 -1.18
C LEU A 76 2.19 -10.23 -2.42
N SER A 77 3.34 -10.89 -2.49
CA SER A 77 4.25 -10.79 -3.65
C SER A 77 3.56 -11.28 -4.92
N GLU A 78 2.95 -12.46 -4.89
CA GLU A 78 2.27 -13.06 -6.03
C GLU A 78 1.19 -12.14 -6.61
N VAL A 79 0.35 -11.57 -5.75
CA VAL A 79 -0.73 -10.67 -6.18
C VAL A 79 -0.18 -9.35 -6.72
N VAL A 80 0.88 -8.79 -6.10
CA VAL A 80 1.53 -7.57 -6.59
C VAL A 80 2.16 -7.80 -7.96
N ASP A 81 2.89 -8.90 -8.14
CA ASP A 81 3.51 -9.26 -9.41
C ASP A 81 2.44 -9.46 -10.50
N LYS A 82 1.33 -10.14 -10.16
CA LYS A 82 0.21 -10.29 -11.09
C LYS A 82 -0.41 -8.95 -11.50
N ILE A 83 -0.57 -8.01 -10.58
CA ILE A 83 -1.07 -6.65 -10.89
C ILE A 83 -0.12 -5.93 -11.84
N ASN A 84 1.19 -6.03 -11.61
CA ASN A 84 2.18 -5.38 -12.47
C ASN A 84 2.11 -5.93 -13.91
N THR A 85 2.07 -7.25 -14.08
CA THR A 85 1.89 -7.87 -15.40
C THR A 85 0.62 -7.38 -16.09
N LEU A 86 -0.52 -7.33 -15.38
CA LEU A 86 -1.78 -6.85 -15.95
C LEU A 86 -1.73 -5.38 -16.39
N ASN A 87 -1.01 -4.53 -15.64
CA ASN A 87 -0.86 -3.11 -15.99
C ASN A 87 0.11 -2.92 -17.18
N GLU A 88 1.14 -3.76 -17.28
CA GLU A 88 2.06 -3.78 -18.42
C GLU A 88 1.34 -4.25 -19.70
N ASP A 89 0.53 -5.31 -19.61
CA ASP A 89 -0.29 -5.81 -20.72
C ASP A 89 -1.29 -4.75 -21.21
N PHE A 90 -1.94 -4.04 -20.28
CA PHE A 90 -2.85 -2.91 -20.62
C PHE A 90 -2.13 -1.75 -21.31
N SER A 91 -0.86 -1.52 -20.97
CA SER A 91 -0.06 -0.45 -21.58
C SER A 91 0.34 -0.81 -23.03
N GLN A 92 0.60 -2.09 -23.32
CA GLN A 92 0.94 -2.55 -24.66
C GLN A 92 -0.24 -2.57 -25.64
N GLU A 93 -1.46 -2.90 -25.18
CA GLU A 93 -2.66 -2.82 -26.04
C GLU A 93 -3.01 -1.38 -26.44
N ASN A 94 -2.82 -0.40 -25.53
CA ASN A 94 -3.07 1.01 -25.84
C ASN A 94 -2.05 1.60 -26.82
N ASP A 95 -0.77 1.22 -26.72
CA ASP A 95 0.26 1.61 -27.69
C ASP A 95 0.01 1.00 -29.09
N SER A 96 -0.61 -0.18 -29.14
CA SER A 96 -0.96 -0.87 -30.40
C SER A 96 -2.17 -0.21 -31.08
N ALA A 97 -3.17 0.19 -30.29
CA ALA A 97 -4.34 0.90 -30.78
C ALA A 97 -3.97 2.31 -31.28
N GLU A 98 -3.14 3.07 -30.55
CA GLU A 98 -2.72 4.41 -30.98
C GLU A 98 -1.85 4.41 -32.24
N LYS A 99 -1.04 3.35 -32.48
CA LYS A 99 -0.29 3.20 -33.75
C LYS A 99 -1.22 2.91 -34.93
N SER A 100 -2.23 2.05 -34.75
CA SER A 100 -3.20 1.75 -35.81
C SER A 100 -4.05 2.95 -36.25
N PHE A 101 -4.23 3.98 -35.40
CA PHE A 101 -4.93 5.22 -35.76
C PHE A 101 -4.04 6.27 -36.44
N LYS A 102 -2.71 6.18 -36.31
CA LYS A 102 -1.75 7.11 -36.93
C LYS A 102 -1.31 6.69 -38.32
N ASP A 103 -1.42 5.40 -38.65
CA ASP A 103 -1.06 4.85 -39.97
C ASP A 103 -2.17 4.99 -41.03
N VAL A 104 -3.28 5.69 -40.72
CA VAL A 104 -4.27 6.15 -41.71
C VAL A 104 -3.98 7.63 -42.00
N GLU A 105 -2.79 7.93 -42.53
CA GLU A 105 -2.52 9.23 -43.14
C GLU A 105 -3.31 9.32 -44.46
N PHE A 106 -4.11 10.38 -44.57
CA PHE A 106 -4.84 10.76 -45.77
C PHE A 106 -3.85 11.20 -46.86
N GLU A 107 -3.24 10.25 -47.57
CA GLU A 107 -2.40 10.54 -48.74
C GLU A 107 -3.23 10.68 -50.05
N ASP A 108 -4.54 10.44 -50.02
CA ASP A 108 -5.41 10.50 -51.20
C ASP A 108 -6.44 11.66 -51.15
N LEU A 109 -5.97 12.89 -50.88
CA LEU A 109 -6.76 14.11 -51.13
C LEU A 109 -5.90 15.17 -51.83
N ASP A 110 -5.54 14.86 -53.08
CA ASP A 110 -5.31 15.87 -54.12
C ASP A 110 -6.59 16.12 -54.93
#